data_AF-A0A3N8BS79-F1
#
_entry.id   AF-A0A3N8BS79-F1
#
_cell.length_a   1.000
_cell.length_b   1.000
_cell.length_c   1.000
_cell.angle_alpha   90.00
_cell.angle_beta   90.00
_cell.angle_gamma   90.00
#
_symmetry.space_group_name_H-M   'P 1'
#
loop_
_entity.id
_entity.type
_entity.pdbx_description
1 polymer ?
#
loop_
_entity_poly.entity_id
_entity_poly.type
_entity_poly.pdbx_seq_one_letter_code
_entity_poly.pdbx_strand_id
1 'polypeptide(L)'
;MRTTKATHAVERLKTRSGNPQFAAVAMAGGLFYLVDRSSGTAEKRSEPLPLDEFVRFVDEFGPKKPRKASKLDLAFEAQIKKSKG
;
A
#
# COMPACT_ATOMS: atom_id res chain seq x y z
N MET A 1 14.08 -11.59 -5.31
CA MET A 1 13.98 -10.34 -4.52
C MET A 1 12.57 -9.77 -4.63
N ARG A 2 11.68 -10.03 -3.66
CA ARG A 2 10.29 -9.50 -3.63
C ARG A 2 10.20 -8.18 -2.84
N THR A 3 10.96 -8.07 -1.76
CA THR A 3 11.06 -6.87 -0.91
C THR A 3 11.57 -5.65 -1.67
N THR A 4 12.48 -5.83 -2.61
CA THR A 4 13.06 -4.72 -3.41
C THR A 4 12.02 -3.95 -4.23
N LYS A 5 11.04 -4.63 -4.84
CA LYS A 5 10.00 -3.96 -5.66
C LYS A 5 9.05 -3.11 -4.80
N ALA A 6 8.60 -3.64 -3.66
CA ALA A 6 7.72 -2.90 -2.74
C ALA A 6 8.42 -1.66 -2.19
N THR A 7 9.70 -1.79 -1.80
CA THR A 7 10.51 -0.65 -1.34
C THR A 7 10.66 0.40 -2.44
N HIS A 8 11.03 0.00 -3.66
CA HIS A 8 11.18 0.95 -4.77
C HIS A 8 9.87 1.68 -5.14
N ALA A 9 8.73 0.99 -5.12
CA ALA A 9 7.44 1.63 -5.37
C ALA A 9 7.17 2.73 -4.34
N VAL A 10 7.38 2.43 -3.05
CA VAL A 10 7.18 3.42 -1.98
C VAL A 10 8.22 4.53 -2.03
N GLU A 11 9.47 4.25 -2.39
CA GLU A 11 10.49 5.29 -2.61
C GLU A 11 10.06 6.26 -3.71
N ARG A 12 9.57 5.75 -4.85
CA ARG A 12 9.03 6.60 -5.93
C ARG A 12 7.86 7.45 -5.45
N LEU A 13 6.94 6.86 -4.67
CA LEU A 13 5.84 7.61 -4.06
C LEU A 13 6.34 8.72 -3.14
N LYS A 14 7.33 8.44 -2.26
CA LYS A 14 7.94 9.44 -1.38
C LYS A 14 8.53 10.60 -2.18
N THR A 15 9.31 10.29 -3.21
CA THR A 15 9.92 11.30 -4.09
C THR A 15 8.87 12.12 -4.83
N ARG A 16 7.83 11.47 -5.36
CA ARG A 16 6.75 12.14 -6.11
C ARG A 16 5.86 13.02 -5.22
N SER A 17 5.53 12.54 -4.02
CA SER A 17 4.63 13.24 -3.10
C SER A 17 5.36 14.28 -2.25
N GLY A 18 6.69 14.25 -2.18
CA GLY A 18 7.48 15.05 -1.22
C GLY A 18 7.23 14.67 0.24
N ASN A 19 6.52 13.58 0.51
CA ASN A 19 6.22 13.09 1.85
C ASN A 19 7.06 11.84 2.14
N PRO A 20 8.15 11.96 2.93
CA PRO A 20 9.01 10.82 3.26
C PRO A 20 8.38 9.86 4.26
N GLN A 21 7.22 10.19 4.84
CA GLN A 21 6.58 9.45 5.93
C GLN A 21 5.69 8.31 5.44
N PHE A 22 5.60 8.08 4.13
CA PHE A 22 5.03 6.86 3.59
C PHE A 22 5.91 5.63 3.92
N ALA A 23 5.31 4.49 4.22
CA ALA A 23 6.06 3.26 4.42
C ALA A 23 5.29 2.05 3.90
N ALA A 24 6.00 1.13 3.24
CA ALA A 24 5.50 -0.21 2.98
C ALA A 24 5.66 -1.04 4.25
N VAL A 25 4.61 -1.75 4.65
CA VAL A 25 4.69 -2.77 5.69
C VAL A 25 4.41 -4.12 5.05
N ALA A 26 5.39 -5.01 5.15
CA ALA A 26 5.24 -6.41 4.74
C ALA A 26 4.52 -7.19 5.82
N MET A 27 3.59 -8.07 5.42
CA MET A 27 2.92 -9.02 6.27
C MET A 27 3.32 -10.46 5.94
N ALA A 28 3.07 -11.36 6.90
CA ALA A 28 3.10 -12.79 6.66
C ALA A 28 2.17 -13.16 5.49
N GLY A 29 2.60 -14.11 4.65
CA GLY A 29 1.86 -14.51 3.44
C GLY A 29 2.21 -13.73 2.17
N GLY A 30 3.19 -12.82 2.22
CA GLY A 30 3.65 -12.09 1.02
C GLY A 30 2.75 -10.92 0.62
N LEU A 31 1.99 -10.40 1.59
CA LEU A 31 1.15 -9.23 1.44
C LEU A 31 1.90 -7.97 1.90
N PHE A 32 1.53 -6.84 1.35
CA PHE A 32 2.12 -5.52 1.59
C PHE A 32 1.02 -4.48 1.68
N TYR A 33 1.15 -3.52 2.60
CA TYR A 33 0.24 -2.39 2.68
C TYR A 33 0.99 -1.09 2.90
N LEU A 34 0.38 0.01 2.47
CA LEU A 34 0.93 1.34 2.58
C LEU A 34 0.42 1.98 3.87
N VAL A 35 1.34 2.55 4.65
CA VAL A 35 0.99 3.43 5.76
C VAL A 35 1.52 4.82 5.52
N ASP A 36 0.74 5.80 5.96
CA ASP A 36 1.14 7.19 6.05
C ASP A 36 1.36 7.53 7.53
N ARG A 37 2.57 7.96 7.87
CA ARG A 37 2.94 8.37 9.23
C ARG A 37 2.99 9.89 9.39
N SER A 38 2.47 10.65 8.41
CA SER A 38 2.57 12.10 8.43
C SER A 38 1.76 12.78 9.52
N SER A 39 0.65 12.17 9.92
CA SER A 39 -0.19 12.64 11.03
C SER A 39 0.32 12.22 12.42
N GLY A 40 1.53 11.64 12.52
CA GLY A 40 2.07 11.08 13.77
C GLY A 40 1.49 9.72 14.15
N THR A 41 0.40 9.30 13.51
CA THR A 41 -0.18 7.96 13.63
C THR A 41 0.06 7.18 12.35
N ALA A 42 0.28 5.87 12.44
CA ALA A 42 0.39 5.02 11.26
C ALA A 42 -1.01 4.76 10.65
N GLU A 43 -1.45 5.67 9.78
CA GLU A 43 -2.71 5.50 9.04
C GLU A 43 -2.49 4.52 7.87
N LYS A 44 -3.17 3.38 7.91
CA LYS A 44 -3.20 2.47 6.75
C LYS A 44 -3.93 3.16 5.60
N ARG A 45 -3.23 3.34 4.49
CA ARG A 45 -3.77 3.92 3.25
C ARG A 45 -4.23 2.85 2.25
N SER A 46 -3.84 1.59 2.46
CA SER A 46 -4.28 0.45 1.66
C SER A 46 -4.58 -0.76 2.54
N GLU A 47 -5.36 -1.68 2.00
CA GLU A 47 -5.47 -3.04 2.54
C GLU A 47 -4.18 -3.84 2.26
N PRO A 48 -3.95 -4.99 2.92
CA PRO A 48 -2.83 -5.88 2.63
C PRO A 48 -3.00 -6.53 1.25
N LEU A 49 -2.20 -6.07 0.29
CA LEU A 49 -2.24 -6.48 -1.11
C LEU A 49 -1.04 -7.37 -1.46
N PRO A 50 -1.17 -8.32 -2.42
CA PRO A 50 -0.03 -9.00 -3.00
C PRO A 50 0.98 -8.01 -3.61
N LEU A 51 2.26 -8.41 -3.72
CA LEU A 51 3.33 -7.53 -4.20
C LEU A 51 2.98 -6.76 -5.50
N ASP A 52 2.49 -7.43 -6.52
CA ASP A 52 2.20 -6.80 -7.81
C ASP A 52 1.05 -5.79 -7.71
N GLU A 53 -0.01 -6.12 -6.97
CA GLU A 53 -1.14 -5.22 -6.70
C GLU A 53 -0.72 -4.05 -5.80
N PHE A 54 0.13 -4.29 -4.81
CA PHE A 54 0.70 -3.25 -3.97
C PHE A 54 1.53 -2.25 -4.78
N VAL A 55 2.38 -2.72 -5.69
CA VAL A 55 3.18 -1.86 -6.57
C VAL A 55 2.26 -1.02 -7.47
N ARG A 56 1.26 -1.64 -8.10
CA ARG A 56 0.27 -0.92 -8.92
C ARG A 56 -0.48 0.12 -8.11
N PHE A 57 -0.97 -0.26 -6.92
CA PHE A 57 -1.63 0.65 -6.00
C PHE A 57 -0.73 1.82 -5.64
N VAL A 58 0.53 1.60 -5.26
CA VAL A 58 1.46 2.67 -4.89
C VAL A 58 1.83 3.57 -6.08
N ASP A 59 2.00 2.99 -7.26
CA ASP A 59 2.27 3.76 -8.49
C ASP A 59 1.07 4.66 -8.85
N GLU A 60 -0.17 4.21 -8.63
CA GLU A 60 -1.40 4.98 -8.83
C GLU A 60 -1.72 5.93 -7.66
N PHE A 61 -1.38 5.52 -6.44
CA PHE A 61 -1.60 6.25 -5.20
C PHE A 61 -0.61 7.41 -5.12
N GLY A 62 -1.05 8.60 -5.49
CA GLY A 62 -0.24 9.81 -5.48
C GLY A 62 -1.11 11.05 -5.60
N PRO A 63 -0.58 12.24 -5.26
CA PRO A 63 -1.40 13.43 -5.14
C PRO A 63 -1.88 13.94 -6.51
N LYS A 64 -3.18 13.78 -6.81
CA LYS A 64 -3.98 14.95 -7.20
C LYS A 64 -4.67 15.46 -5.92
N LYS A 65 -4.18 16.60 -5.40
CA LYS A 65 -4.74 17.44 -4.32
C LYS A 65 -6.28 17.29 -4.15
N PRO A 66 -6.86 17.55 -2.95
CA PRO A 66 -6.53 17.09 -1.60
C PRO A 66 -7.76 16.48 -0.87
N ARG A 67 -7.50 15.73 0.21
CA ARG A 67 -8.41 15.43 1.35
C ARG A 67 -9.81 14.86 1.04
N LYS A 68 -9.96 13.56 1.32
CA LYS A 68 -10.82 13.08 2.41
C LYS A 68 -10.41 11.65 2.75
N ALA A 69 -9.77 11.50 3.91
CA ALA A 69 -9.81 10.23 4.60
C ALA A 69 -11.27 9.84 4.83
N SER A 70 -11.50 8.53 4.86
CA SER A 70 -12.75 7.84 5.18
C SER A 70 -13.72 7.62 4.01
N LYS A 71 -13.71 6.36 3.56
CA LYS A 71 -14.80 5.52 3.04
C LYS A 71 -14.08 4.25 2.53
N LEU A 72 -13.78 3.27 3.38
CA LEU A 72 -14.76 2.25 3.76
C LEU A 72 -15.51 1.81 2.50
N ASP A 73 -14.87 1.01 1.65
CA ASP A 73 -15.55 0.20 0.63
C ASP A 73 -14.54 -0.71 -0.10
N LEU A 74 -14.91 -2.00 -0.18
CA LEU A 74 -14.58 -2.93 -1.27
C LEU A 74 -13.08 -3.34 -1.37
N ALA A 75 -12.63 -4.47 -0.82
CA ALA A 75 -12.68 -5.72 -1.59
C ALA A 75 -12.23 -6.95 -0.77
N PHE A 76 -12.73 -7.11 0.46
CA PHE A 76 -12.48 -8.32 1.25
C PHE A 76 -13.34 -9.53 0.83
N GLU A 77 -14.17 -9.37 -0.19
CA GLU A 77 -14.83 -10.50 -0.83
C GLU A 77 -14.07 -10.89 -2.09
N ALA A 78 -13.64 -12.15 -2.14
CA ALA A 78 -13.04 -12.82 -3.29
C ALA A 78 -11.54 -12.58 -3.54
N GLN A 79 -10.67 -13.19 -2.75
CA GLN A 79 -9.67 -14.06 -3.39
C GLN A 79 -9.15 -15.22 -2.51
N ILE A 80 -9.85 -16.36 -2.63
CA ILE A 80 -9.27 -17.68 -2.95
C ILE A 80 -8.54 -18.39 -1.77
N LYS A 81 -9.06 -19.43 -1.10
CA LYS A 81 -9.77 -20.66 -1.55
C LYS A 81 -9.05 -21.49 -2.64
N LYS A 82 -7.73 -21.36 -2.85
CA LYS A 82 -6.95 -22.20 -3.80
C LYS A 82 -5.49 -22.40 -3.37
N SER A 83 -5.23 -22.67 -2.10
CA SER A 83 -3.91 -23.17 -1.69
C SER A 83 -3.95 -24.31 -0.68
N LYS A 84 -5.07 -25.04 -0.60
CA LYS A 84 -5.09 -26.40 -0.04
C LYS A 84 -5.96 -27.28 -0.94
N GLY A 85 -5.42 -27.56 -2.12
CA GLY A 85 -5.60 -28.86 -2.75
C GLY A 85 -4.56 -29.81 -2.19
#